data_AF-A0A2T5K018-F1
#
_entry.id   AF-A0A2T5K018-F1
#
_cell.length_a   1.000
_cell.length_b   1.000
_cell.length_c   1.000
_cell.angle_alpha   90.00
_cell.angle_beta   90.00
_cell.angle_gamma   90.00
#
_symmetry.space_group_name_H-M   'P 1'
#
loop_
_entity.id
_entity.type
_entity.pdbx_description
1 polymer ?
#
loop_
_entity_poly.entity_id
_entity_poly.type
_entity_poly.pdbx_seq_one_letter_code
_entity_poly.pdbx_strand_id
1 'polypeptide(L)'
;MSEELALARRPDLKARAHALKPVVWIGAAGLSENVIHELDQGLRSHELIKVKVSNDERQTRTAWLNEICDRLGAAPVQHIGKILVIYRPQPEKTIAADLSPVREERKSGDTKRRRLAHSKRQ
;
A
#
# COMPACT_ATOMS: atom_id res chain seq x y z
N MET A 1 1.74 4.20 17.96
CA MET A 1 0.54 3.60 18.60
C MET A 1 -0.08 2.44 17.82
N SER A 2 0.25 2.26 16.53
CA SER A 2 -0.27 1.17 15.69
C SER A 2 0.38 -0.20 15.98
N GLU A 3 1.63 -0.23 16.44
CA GLU A 3 2.35 -1.48 16.77
C GLU A 3 1.89 -2.14 18.08
N GLU A 4 1.43 -1.36 19.06
CA GLU A 4 1.10 -1.86 20.40
C GLU A 4 -0.25 -2.60 20.42
N LEU A 5 -1.25 -2.08 19.69
CA LEU A 5 -2.53 -2.78 19.48
C LEU A 5 -2.35 -4.04 18.63
N ALA A 6 -1.38 -4.04 17.71
CA ALA A 6 -1.06 -5.21 16.90
C ALA A 6 -0.47 -6.34 17.77
N LEU A 7 0.33 -6.06 18.80
CA LEU A 7 0.91 -7.10 19.67
C LEU A 7 -0.15 -7.93 20.40
N ALA A 8 -1.14 -7.27 21.00
CA ALA A 8 -2.23 -7.94 21.72
C ALA A 8 -3.18 -8.71 20.78
N ARG A 9 -3.42 -8.19 19.56
CA ARG A 9 -4.36 -8.77 18.59
C ARG A 9 -3.69 -9.68 17.55
N ARG A 10 -2.35 -9.73 17.49
CA ARG A 10 -1.57 -10.56 16.57
C ARG A 10 -2.00 -12.03 16.54
N PRO A 11 -2.23 -12.75 17.66
CA PRO A 11 -2.66 -14.14 17.60
C PRO A 11 -4.04 -14.31 16.93
N ASP A 12 -4.99 -13.42 17.22
CA ASP A 12 -6.31 -13.41 16.59
C ASP A 12 -6.23 -13.11 15.08
N LEU A 13 -5.45 -12.10 14.70
CA LEU A 13 -5.21 -11.75 13.30
C LEU A 13 -4.54 -12.90 12.53
N LYS A 14 -3.64 -13.66 13.15
CA LYS A 14 -3.05 -14.86 12.53
C LYS A 14 -4.10 -15.93 12.30
N ALA A 15 -4.94 -16.22 13.29
CA ALA A 15 -6.00 -17.21 13.17
C ALA A 15 -6.98 -16.84 12.04
N ARG A 16 -7.42 -15.58 12.00
CA ARG A 16 -8.26 -15.04 10.92
C ARG A 16 -7.56 -15.12 9.57
N ALA A 17 -6.29 -14.74 9.50
CA ALA A 17 -5.51 -14.80 8.28
C ALA A 17 -5.44 -16.22 7.74
N HIS A 18 -5.23 -17.25 8.57
CA HIS A 18 -5.09 -18.64 8.10
C HIS A 18 -6.20 -19.09 7.16
N ALA A 19 -7.46 -18.72 7.41
CA ALA A 19 -8.61 -19.05 6.57
C ALA A 19 -8.73 -18.22 5.28
N LEU A 20 -8.06 -17.06 5.19
CA LEU A 20 -8.15 -16.18 4.03
C LEU A 20 -7.36 -16.73 2.83
N LYS A 21 -7.83 -16.42 1.62
CA LYS A 21 -7.09 -16.64 0.38
C LYS A 21 -6.27 -15.40 0.02
N PRO A 22 -5.12 -15.54 -0.67
CA PRO A 22 -4.37 -14.40 -1.17
C PRO A 22 -5.22 -13.61 -2.18
N VAL A 23 -5.36 -12.31 -1.95
CA VAL A 23 -6.13 -11.41 -2.82
C VAL A 23 -5.25 -10.64 -3.79
N VAL A 24 -3.99 -10.38 -3.42
CA VAL A 24 -3.01 -9.67 -4.25
C VAL A 24 -1.78 -10.54 -4.49
N TRP A 25 -1.23 -10.46 -5.71
CA TRP A 25 -0.11 -11.27 -6.18
C TRP A 25 1.01 -10.36 -6.71
N ILE A 26 2.19 -10.45 -6.11
CA ILE A 26 3.40 -9.74 -6.53
C ILE A 26 4.19 -10.66 -7.46
N GLY A 27 4.17 -10.33 -8.76
CA GLY A 27 4.88 -11.04 -9.82
C GLY A 27 6.38 -10.73 -9.85
N ALA A 28 7.04 -11.15 -10.94
CA ALA A 28 8.47 -10.91 -11.15
C ALA A 28 8.85 -9.43 -11.29
N ALA A 29 7.90 -8.58 -11.72
CA ALA A 29 8.06 -7.13 -11.77
C ALA A 29 8.20 -6.47 -10.39
N GLY A 30 7.89 -7.20 -9.30
CA GLY A 30 8.02 -6.71 -7.93
C GLY A 30 6.95 -5.69 -7.55
N LEU A 31 7.34 -4.73 -6.69
CA LEU A 31 6.47 -3.71 -6.13
C LEU A 31 6.24 -2.58 -7.16
N SER A 32 5.21 -2.71 -8.00
CA SER A 32 4.78 -1.64 -8.91
C SER A 32 3.71 -0.76 -8.28
N GLU A 33 3.46 0.42 -8.86
CA GLU A 33 2.39 1.30 -8.37
C GLU A 33 1.00 0.66 -8.48
N ASN A 34 0.74 -0.13 -9.53
CA ASN A 34 -0.50 -0.90 -9.63
C ASN A 34 -0.66 -1.90 -8.48
N VAL A 35 0.41 -2.59 -8.10
CA VAL A 35 0.40 -3.52 -6.96
C VAL A 35 0.10 -2.76 -5.67
N ILE A 36 0.74 -1.60 -5.45
CA ILE A 36 0.45 -0.74 -4.29
C ILE A 36 -1.03 -0.30 -4.27
N HIS A 37 -1.57 0.06 -5.43
CA HIS A 37 -2.98 0.45 -5.55
C HIS A 37 -3.92 -0.71 -5.21
N GLU A 38 -3.67 -1.91 -5.73
CA GLU A 38 -4.44 -3.12 -5.40
C GLU A 38 -4.35 -3.48 -3.92
N LEU A 39 -3.16 -3.34 -3.31
CA LEU A 39 -2.96 -3.56 -1.88
C LEU A 39 -3.80 -2.59 -1.04
N ASP A 40 -3.82 -1.30 -1.42
CA ASP A 40 -4.66 -0.30 -0.75
C ASP A 40 -6.15 -0.63 -0.88
N GLN A 41 -6.63 -1.01 -2.07
CA GLN A 41 -8.03 -1.42 -2.26
C GLN A 41 -8.39 -2.68 -1.46
N GLY A 42 -7.50 -3.66 -1.42
CA GLY A 42 -7.66 -4.89 -0.63
C GLY A 42 -7.73 -4.60 0.87
N LEU A 43 -6.82 -3.76 1.38
CA LEU A 43 -6.81 -3.33 2.78
C LEU A 43 -8.04 -2.51 3.13
N ARG A 44 -8.54 -1.66 2.21
CA ARG A 44 -9.78 -0.92 2.41
C ARG A 44 -11.01 -1.82 2.49
N SER A 45 -11.04 -2.94 1.77
CA SER A 45 -12.24 -3.80 1.69
C SER A 45 -12.28 -4.85 2.81
N HIS A 46 -11.12 -5.33 3.23
CA HIS A 46 -11.02 -6.50 4.12
C HIS A 46 -10.25 -6.26 5.42
N GLU A 47 -9.57 -5.12 5.57
CA GLU A 47 -8.68 -4.74 6.69
C GLU A 47 -7.45 -5.65 6.87
N LEU A 48 -7.60 -6.95 6.67
CA LEU A 48 -6.60 -8.00 6.77
C LEU A 48 -6.53 -8.74 5.44
N ILE A 49 -5.36 -8.70 4.79
CA ILE A 49 -5.16 -9.36 3.51
C ILE A 49 -3.92 -10.26 3.52
N LYS A 50 -3.98 -11.29 2.66
CA LYS A 50 -2.83 -12.10 2.27
C LYS A 50 -2.33 -11.67 0.91
N VAL A 51 -1.02 -11.48 0.82
CA VAL A 51 -0.31 -11.13 -0.41
C VAL A 51 0.62 -12.27 -0.75
N LYS A 52 0.53 -12.79 -1.98
CA LYS A 52 1.43 -13.83 -2.46
C LYS A 52 2.56 -13.19 -3.26
N VAL A 53 3.79 -13.56 -2.96
CA VAL A 53 4.99 -13.00 -3.59
C VAL A 53 5.74 -14.10 -4.33
N SER A 54 5.93 -13.91 -5.63
CA SER A 54 6.62 -14.89 -6.48
C SER A 54 8.14 -14.89 -6.33
N ASN A 55 8.71 -13.90 -5.63
CA ASN A 55 10.16 -13.81 -5.38
C ASN A 55 10.65 -14.84 -4.35
N ASP A 56 11.75 -15.53 -4.66
CA ASP A 56 12.39 -16.55 -3.81
C ASP A 56 13.31 -15.96 -2.73
N GLU A 57 13.78 -14.72 -2.90
CA GLU A 57 14.67 -14.09 -1.94
C GLU A 57 13.94 -13.55 -0.71
N ARG A 58 14.29 -14.08 0.47
CA ARG A 58 13.62 -13.73 1.73
C ARG A 58 13.83 -12.27 2.12
N GLN A 59 15.05 -11.74 1.95
CA GLN A 59 15.38 -10.35 2.29
C GLN A 59 14.52 -9.36 1.50
N THR A 60 14.38 -9.61 0.19
CA THR A 60 13.57 -8.77 -0.69
C THR A 60 12.08 -8.81 -0.32
N ARG A 61 11.55 -9.99 0.07
CA ARG A 61 10.17 -10.07 0.60
C ARG A 61 9.97 -9.29 1.89
N THR A 62 10.96 -9.30 2.79
CA THR A 62 10.91 -8.51 4.03
C THR A 62 11.01 -7.01 3.73
N ALA A 63 11.87 -6.60 2.81
CA ALA A 63 11.98 -5.21 2.39
C ALA A 63 10.66 -4.71 1.79
N TRP A 64 10.04 -5.48 0.91
CA TRP A 64 8.72 -5.17 0.36
C TRP A 64 7.62 -5.10 1.41
N LEU A 65 7.63 -6.01 2.40
CA LEU A 65 6.68 -5.95 3.51
C LEU A 65 6.79 -4.62 4.26
N ASN A 66 8.01 -4.22 4.62
CA ASN A 66 8.26 -2.96 5.31
C ASN A 66 7.85 -1.76 4.44
N GLU A 67 8.24 -1.74 3.18
CA GLU A 67 7.90 -0.67 2.24
C GLU A 67 6.38 -0.52 2.06
N ILE A 68 5.63 -1.62 1.95
CA ILE A 68 4.16 -1.58 1.90
C ILE A 68 3.59 -0.99 3.19
N CYS A 69 4.11 -1.41 4.34
CA CYS A 69 3.65 -0.92 5.64
C CYS A 69 3.91 0.59 5.79
N ASP A 70 5.09 1.05 5.38
CA ASP A 70 5.48 2.46 5.42
C ASP A 70 4.63 3.32 4.46
N ARG A 71 4.37 2.83 3.24
CA ARG A 71 3.57 3.56 2.24
C ARG A 71 2.08 3.62 2.57
N LEU A 72 1.51 2.54 3.11
CA LEU A 72 0.07 2.40 3.33
C LEU A 72 -0.37 2.65 4.79
N GLY A 73 0.59 2.87 5.71
CA GLY A 73 0.32 2.97 7.13
C GLY A 73 -0.29 1.68 7.70
N ALA A 74 0.19 0.54 7.21
CA ALA A 74 -0.29 -0.78 7.60
C ALA A 74 0.68 -1.46 8.58
N ALA A 75 0.19 -2.49 9.28
CA ALA A 75 0.97 -3.26 10.23
C ALA A 75 1.29 -4.66 9.68
N PRO A 76 2.56 -5.11 9.78
CA PRO A 76 2.93 -6.48 9.44
C PRO A 76 2.45 -7.44 10.55
N VAL A 77 1.67 -8.46 10.18
CA VAL A 77 1.17 -9.48 11.12
C VAL A 77 2.05 -10.72 11.11
N GLN A 78 2.33 -11.23 9.91
CA GLN A 78 3.09 -12.47 9.75
C GLN A 78 3.73 -12.57 8.36
N HIS A 79 4.90 -13.21 8.31
CA HIS A 79 5.58 -13.61 7.09
C HIS A 79 5.67 -15.14 7.04
N ILE A 80 5.00 -15.76 6.06
CA ILE A 80 4.97 -17.23 5.90
C ILE A 80 5.51 -17.57 4.51
N GLY A 81 6.82 -17.80 4.41
CA GLY A 81 7.45 -18.16 3.13
C GLY A 81 7.20 -17.10 2.06
N LYS A 82 6.40 -17.44 1.04
CA LYS A 82 5.99 -16.56 -0.07
C LYS A 82 4.69 -15.78 0.21
N ILE A 83 4.09 -15.92 1.39
CA ILE A 83 2.85 -15.23 1.78
C ILE A 83 3.18 -14.16 2.83
N LEU A 84 2.67 -12.95 2.61
CA LEU A 84 2.71 -11.83 3.54
C LEU A 84 1.31 -11.58 4.08
N VAL A 85 1.20 -11.40 5.39
CA VAL A 85 -0.06 -11.05 6.07
C VAL A 85 0.06 -9.63 6.59
N ILE A 86 -0.81 -8.76 6.08
CA ILE A 86 -0.80 -7.32 6.35
C ILE A 86 -2.17 -6.93 6.90
N TYR A 87 -2.17 -6.12 7.94
CA TYR A 87 -3.38 -5.62 8.59
C TYR A 87 -3.35 -4.09 8.64
N ARG A 88 -4.47 -3.47 8.31
CA ARG A 88 -4.71 -2.04 8.49
C ARG A 88 -6.07 -1.87 9.16
N PRO A 89 -6.15 -1.32 10.38
CA PRO A 89 -7.44 -0.99 10.98
C PRO A 89 -8.13 0.05 10.10
N GLN A 90 -9.39 -0.17 9.71
CA GLN A 90 -10.16 0.94 9.15
C GLN A 90 -10.30 2.03 10.22
N PRO A 91 -10.14 3.30 9.87
CA PRO A 91 -10.58 4.36 10.75
C PRO A 91 -12.10 4.24 10.87
N GLU A 92 -12.57 3.71 12.00
CA GLU A 92 -13.86 4.10 12.54
C GLU A 92 -13.87 5.64 12.47
N LYS A 93 -14.89 6.23 11.84
CA LYS A 93 -14.97 7.67 11.62
C LYS A 93 -14.84 8.41 12.95
N THR A 94 -13.62 8.78 13.35
CA THR A 94 -13.28 9.83 14.32
C THR A 94 -11.76 10.03 14.33
N ILE A 95 -11.36 11.14 13.68
CA ILE A 95 -10.31 12.10 14.05
C ILE A 95 -8.86 11.60 14.24
N ALA A 96 -8.04 12.00 13.26
CA ALA A 96 -6.66 12.51 13.33
C ALA A 96 -5.58 11.80 14.16
N ALA A 97 -4.61 11.23 13.44
CA ALA A 97 -3.15 11.15 13.71
C ALA A 97 -2.60 10.02 12.80
N ASP A 98 -1.52 10.10 12.03
CA ASP A 98 -0.44 11.07 11.84
C ASP A 98 0.42 10.47 10.69
N LEU A 99 0.73 11.28 9.66
CA LEU A 99 1.84 11.21 8.66
C LEU A 99 1.97 9.95 7.75
N SER A 100 2.15 10.05 6.43
CA SER A 100 2.95 11.02 5.67
C SER A 100 2.36 11.34 4.28
N PRO A 101 2.46 12.59 3.79
CA PRO A 101 2.15 12.94 2.42
C PRO A 101 3.32 12.49 1.53
N VAL A 102 3.12 11.48 0.68
CA VAL A 102 4.05 11.26 -0.44
C VAL A 102 3.76 12.34 -1.47
N ARG A 103 4.51 13.42 -1.27
CA ARG A 103 4.80 14.51 -2.17
C ARG A 103 4.80 14.05 -3.63
N GLU A 104 3.75 14.44 -4.34
CA GLU A 104 3.65 14.39 -5.79
C GLU A 104 4.67 15.41 -6.35
N GLU A 105 5.86 14.95 -6.71
CA GLU A 105 6.85 15.81 -7.36
C GLU A 105 7.38 15.23 -8.69
N ARG A 106 6.62 15.56 -9.75
CA ARG A 106 7.04 16.11 -11.05
C ARG A 106 7.85 15.22 -12.02
N LYS A 107 7.48 15.23 -13.32
CA LYS A 107 7.97 16.24 -14.30
C LYS A 107 7.47 16.01 -15.75
N SER A 108 7.16 17.16 -16.38
CA SER A 108 7.55 17.57 -17.75
C SER A 108 6.93 16.94 -18.99
N GLY A 109 6.19 17.77 -19.73
CA GLY A 109 6.47 18.03 -21.15
C GLY A 109 5.32 17.80 -22.13
N ASP A 110 4.69 18.88 -22.62
CA ASP A 110 4.41 18.99 -24.06
C ASP A 110 4.38 20.45 -24.55
N THR A 111 5.52 20.85 -25.09
CA THR A 111 5.72 21.55 -26.37
C THR A 111 4.56 22.34 -26.98
N LYS A 112 4.68 23.67 -26.92
CA LYS A 112 4.55 24.63 -28.05
C LYS A 112 3.42 24.37 -29.06
N ARG A 113 2.40 25.26 -29.09
CA ARG A 113 1.87 25.84 -30.34
C ARG A 113 1.25 27.22 -30.16
N ARG A 114 1.88 28.19 -30.81
CA ARG A 114 1.44 29.57 -31.09
C ARG A 114 0.03 29.61 -31.71
N ARG A 115 -0.74 30.65 -31.42
CA ARG A 115 -1.52 31.51 -32.35
C ARG A 115 -2.08 32.69 -31.56
N LEU A 116 -1.51 33.89 -31.71
CA LEU A 116 -1.84 34.98 -32.65
C LEU A 116 -3.12 35.77 -32.28
N ALA A 117 -2.87 37.00 -31.81
CA ALA A 117 -3.64 38.25 -31.92
C ALA A 117 -5.18 38.23 -31.76
N HIS A 118 -5.69 39.15 -30.93
CA HIS A 118 -6.53 40.25 -31.43
C HIS A 118 -6.57 41.40 -30.42
N SER A 119 -5.96 42.51 -30.82
CA SER A 119 -6.27 43.84 -30.33
C SER A 119 -7.71 44.18 -30.70
N LYS A 120 -8.47 44.71 -29.74
CA LYS A 120 -9.43 45.78 -30.01
C LYS A 120 -9.76 46.51 -28.71
N ARG A 121 -9.06 47.64 -28.52
CA ARG A 121 -9.65 48.85 -27.97
C ARG A 121 -10.74 49.30 -28.94
N GLN A 122 -11.95 49.54 -28.44
CA GLN A 122 -12.71 50.79 -28.56
C GLN A 122 -13.74 50.81 -27.44
#